data_AF-A0A1W5D2K7-F1
#
_entry.id   AF-A0A1W5D2K7-F1
#
_cell.length_a   1.000
_cell.length_b   1.000
_cell.length_c   1.000
_cell.angle_alpha   90.00
_cell.angle_beta   90.00
_cell.angle_gamma   90.00
#
_symmetry.space_group_name_H-M   'P 1'
#
loop_
_entity.id
_entity.type
_entity.pdbx_description
1 polymer ?
#
loop_
_entity_poly.entity_id
_entity_poly.type
_entity_poly.pdbx_seq_one_letter_code
_entity_poly.pdbx_strand_id
1 'polypeptide(L)'
;MTRARQTISIGLLVSSVRFFADAPDSGAPDFSANLFMSLQLYLALYLQLVPFGPKIQDQIVPVLPFWALVSFGAYLLFKLGWGVYTFNDVPEAHAELMKEIKIAKKELKSKGIELD
;
A
#
# COMPACT_ATOMS: atom_id res chain seq x y z
N MET A 1 30.17 -29.12 -7.62
CA MET A 1 29.37 -28.45 -8.67
C MET A 1 28.33 -27.44 -8.15
N THR A 2 28.13 -27.28 -6.84
CA THR A 2 27.05 -26.45 -6.25
C THR A 2 27.31 -24.94 -6.25
N ARG A 3 28.57 -24.48 -6.18
CA ARG A 3 28.90 -23.05 -6.09
C ARG A 3 28.69 -22.28 -7.40
N ALA A 4 29.07 -22.86 -8.54
CA ALA A 4 28.86 -22.25 -9.85
C ALA A 4 27.36 -22.07 -10.16
N ARG A 5 26.52 -23.04 -9.79
CA ARG A 5 25.07 -22.98 -9.98
C ARG A 5 24.43 -21.91 -9.10
N GLN A 6 24.86 -21.77 -7.83
CA GLN A 6 24.37 -20.70 -6.96
C GLN A 6 24.74 -19.30 -7.49
N THR A 7 25.96 -19.10 -7.97
CA THR A 7 26.39 -17.80 -8.49
C THR A 7 25.58 -17.36 -9.71
N ILE A 8 25.27 -18.27 -10.64
CA ILE A 8 24.43 -17.97 -11.82
C ILE A 8 22.99 -17.65 -11.39
N SER A 9 22.46 -18.40 -10.43
CA SER A 9 21.11 -18.19 -9.88
C SER A 9 20.97 -16.81 -9.23
N ILE A 10 21.97 -16.41 -8.42
CA ILE A 10 22.03 -15.09 -7.76
C ILE A 10 22.14 -13.98 -8.81
N GLY A 11 23.01 -14.16 -9.81
CA GLY A 11 23.21 -13.17 -10.87
C GLY A 11 21.93 -12.88 -11.65
N LEU A 12 21.14 -13.91 -11.95
CA LEU A 12 19.86 -13.79 -12.64
C LEU A 12 18.77 -13.14 -11.77
N LEU A 13 18.78 -13.42 -10.46
CA LEU A 13 17.89 -12.76 -9.52
C LEU A 13 18.20 -11.25 -9.42
N VAL A 14 19.48 -10.89 -9.24
CA VAL A 14 19.90 -9.49 -9.11
C VAL A 14 19.65 -8.68 -10.39
N SER A 15 19.85 -9.27 -11.57
CA SER A 15 19.52 -8.59 -12.83
C SER A 15 18.02 -8.35 -12.98
N SER A 16 17.17 -9.30 -12.54
CA SER A 16 15.71 -9.13 -12.58
C SER A 16 15.19 -8.05 -11.63
N VAL A 17 15.87 -7.81 -10.49
CA VAL A 17 15.55 -6.72 -9.55
C VAL A 17 15.90 -5.36 -10.17
N ARG A 18 17.10 -5.22 -10.74
CA ARG A 18 17.52 -3.96 -11.37
C ARG A 18 16.66 -3.57 -12.57
N PHE A 19 16.22 -4.56 -13.34
CA PHE A 19 15.31 -4.35 -14.46
C PHE A 19 13.95 -3.78 -14.04
N PHE A 20 13.41 -4.24 -12.91
CA PHE A 20 12.16 -3.70 -12.39
C PHE A 20 12.35 -2.33 -11.69
N ALA A 21 13.47 -2.16 -10.98
CA ALA A 21 13.76 -0.93 -10.24
C ALA A 21 14.03 0.30 -11.15
N ASP A 22 14.39 0.09 -12.41
CA ASP A 22 14.63 1.16 -13.39
C ASP A 22 13.36 1.58 -14.17
N ALA A 23 12.18 1.16 -13.68
CA ALA A 23 10.91 1.63 -14.22
C ALA A 23 10.77 3.16 -14.03
N PRO A 24 10.17 3.88 -15.00
CA PRO A 24 10.07 5.34 -14.94
C PRO A 24 9.27 5.77 -13.70
N ASP A 25 9.97 6.38 -12.74
CA ASP A 25 9.42 6.87 -11.48
C ASP A 25 8.36 7.95 -11.76
N SER A 26 7.11 7.57 -11.56
CA SER A 26 5.95 8.45 -11.73
C SER A 26 5.76 9.41 -10.55
N GLY A 27 6.70 9.44 -9.59
CA GLY A 27 6.61 10.22 -8.35
C GLY A 27 5.57 9.66 -7.36
N ALA A 28 4.90 8.57 -7.71
CA ALA A 28 4.00 7.82 -6.87
C ALA A 28 4.69 6.51 -6.42
N PRO A 29 4.39 6.00 -5.22
CA PRO A 29 4.94 4.72 -4.79
C PRO A 29 4.44 3.60 -5.70
N ASP A 30 5.33 3.05 -6.53
CA ASP A 30 5.03 1.99 -7.48
C ASP A 30 4.70 0.68 -6.72
N PHE A 31 3.41 0.44 -6.45
CA PHE A 31 2.95 -0.73 -5.69
C PHE A 31 3.38 -2.06 -6.35
N SER A 32 3.37 -2.10 -7.68
CA SER A 32 3.80 -3.27 -8.47
C SER A 32 5.27 -3.60 -8.26
N ALA A 33 6.15 -2.59 -8.15
CA ALA A 33 7.57 -2.75 -7.90
C ALA A 33 7.87 -3.34 -6.54
N ASN A 34 7.26 -2.73 -5.52
CA ASN A 34 7.46 -3.14 -4.14
C ASN A 34 6.94 -4.56 -3.89
N LEU A 35 5.84 -4.94 -4.54
CA LEU A 35 5.30 -6.30 -4.46
C LEU A 35 6.22 -7.33 -5.13
N PHE A 36 6.70 -7.03 -6.33
CA PHE A 36 7.61 -7.92 -7.07
C PHE A 36 8.92 -8.12 -6.30
N MET A 37 9.49 -7.05 -5.77
CA MET A 37 10.73 -7.08 -5.00
C MET A 37 10.58 -7.84 -3.67
N SER A 38 9.44 -7.72 -2.99
CA SER A 38 9.14 -8.48 -1.77
C SER A 38 8.97 -9.97 -2.05
N LEU A 39 8.29 -10.34 -3.15
CA LEU A 39 8.10 -11.72 -3.57
C LEU A 39 9.44 -12.38 -3.95
N GLN A 40 10.30 -11.65 -4.66
CA GLN A 40 11.63 -12.08 -5.01
C GLN A 40 12.52 -12.31 -3.78
N LEU A 41 12.45 -11.43 -2.79
CA LEU A 41 13.17 -11.60 -1.53
C LEU A 41 12.68 -12.83 -0.76
N TYR A 42 11.36 -13.06 -0.71
CA TYR A 42 10.78 -14.26 -0.11
C TYR A 42 11.25 -15.54 -0.82
N LEU A 43 11.26 -15.53 -2.15
CA LEU A 43 11.74 -16.67 -2.95
C LEU A 43 13.25 -16.92 -2.75
N ALA A 44 14.05 -15.86 -2.60
CA ALA A 44 15.47 -15.96 -2.29
C ALA A 44 15.72 -16.60 -0.91
N LEU A 45 14.89 -16.26 0.09
CA LEU A 45 14.90 -16.88 1.42
C LEU A 45 14.47 -18.35 1.36
N TYR A 46 13.42 -18.65 0.61
CA TYR A 46 12.90 -20.01 0.44
C TYR A 46 13.92 -20.96 -0.21
N LEU A 47 14.65 -20.48 -1.21
CA LEU A 47 15.67 -21.25 -1.94
C LEU A 47 17.01 -21.43 -1.20
N GLN A 48 17.10 -21.04 0.09
CA GLN A 48 18.31 -21.19 0.90
C GLN A 48 19.54 -20.45 0.34
N LEU A 49 19.32 -19.34 -0.36
CA LEU A 49 20.40 -18.60 -1.01
C LEU A 49 21.27 -17.83 0.00
N VAL A 50 20.69 -17.51 1.16
CA VAL A 50 21.36 -16.97 2.34
C VAL A 50 21.51 -18.09 3.37
N PRO A 51 22.73 -18.39 3.86
CA PRO A 51 22.93 -19.46 4.83
C PRO A 51 22.39 -19.06 6.21
N PHE A 52 21.14 -19.46 6.50
CA PHE A 52 20.56 -19.38 7.83
C PHE A 52 20.71 -20.72 8.57
N GLY A 53 20.69 -20.69 9.91
CA GLY A 53 20.67 -21.90 10.71
C GLY A 53 19.42 -22.75 10.42
N PRO A 54 19.52 -24.09 10.42
CA PRO A 54 18.46 -24.99 9.94
C PRO A 54 17.12 -24.77 10.65
N LYS A 55 17.15 -24.42 11.94
CA LYS A 55 15.95 -24.15 12.75
C LYS A 55 15.13 -22.97 12.24
N ILE A 56 15.78 -21.91 11.76
CA ILE A 56 15.12 -20.68 11.31
C ILE A 56 14.47 -20.92 9.96
N GLN A 57 15.14 -21.70 9.10
CA GLN A 57 14.68 -21.94 7.76
C GLN A 57 13.44 -22.84 7.70
N ASP A 58 13.41 -23.90 8.51
CA ASP A 58 12.29 -24.84 8.49
C ASP A 58 11.05 -24.30 9.22
N GLN A 59 11.25 -23.44 10.24
CA GLN A 59 10.15 -23.01 11.11
C GLN A 59 9.66 -21.59 10.86
N ILE A 60 10.54 -20.65 10.47
CA ILE A 60 10.22 -19.22 10.40
C ILE A 60 9.92 -18.79 8.97
N VAL A 61 10.70 -19.26 8.00
CA VAL A 61 10.51 -18.91 6.58
C VAL A 61 9.11 -19.24 6.05
N PRO A 62 8.52 -20.44 6.30
CA PRO A 62 7.19 -20.75 5.78
C PRO A 62 6.04 -19.98 6.46
N VAL A 63 6.24 -19.45 7.67
CA VAL A 63 5.19 -18.71 8.41
C VAL A 63 5.21 -17.20 8.17
N LEU A 64 6.28 -16.66 7.59
CA LEU A 64 6.37 -15.24 7.19
C LEU A 64 5.20 -14.73 6.33
N PRO A 65 4.74 -15.43 5.27
CA PRO A 65 3.62 -14.94 4.46
C PRO A 65 2.32 -14.86 5.27
N PHE A 66 2.11 -15.77 6.22
CA PHE A 66 0.95 -15.72 7.11
C PHE A 66 1.02 -14.52 8.06
N TRP A 67 2.18 -14.24 8.64
CA TRP A 67 2.38 -13.06 9.48
C TRP A 67 2.22 -11.75 8.72
N ALA A 68 2.68 -11.68 7.46
CA ALA A 68 2.47 -10.53 6.59
C ALA A 68 0.98 -10.31 6.28
N LEU A 69 0.20 -11.38 6.10
CA LEU A 69 -1.23 -11.30 5.89
C LEU A 69 -1.95 -10.77 7.14
N VAL A 70 -1.58 -11.25 8.33
CA VAL A 70 -2.15 -10.81 9.61
C VAL A 70 -1.86 -9.32 9.86
N SER A 71 -0.62 -8.87 9.65
CA SER A 71 -0.28 -7.45 9.81
C SER A 71 -0.95 -6.55 8.78
N PHE A 72 -1.07 -7.01 7.54
CA PHE A 72 -1.82 -6.30 6.50
C PHE A 72 -3.31 -6.19 6.83
N GLY A 73 -3.93 -7.27 7.32
CA GLY A 73 -5.31 -7.26 7.79
C GLY A 73 -5.54 -6.29 8.95
N ALA A 74 -4.64 -6.28 9.94
CA ALA A 74 -4.67 -5.33 11.05
C ALA A 74 -4.50 -3.87 10.57
N TYR A 75 -3.62 -3.64 9.60
CA TYR A 75 -3.43 -2.32 8.99
C TYR A 75 -4.70 -1.83 8.28
N LEU A 76 -5.37 -2.69 7.50
CA LEU A 76 -6.63 -2.34 6.83
C LEU A 76 -7.74 -2.03 7.85
N LEU A 77 -7.87 -2.84 8.90
CA LEU A 77 -8.80 -2.59 10.00
C LEU A 77 -8.52 -1.26 10.70
N PHE A 78 -7.25 -0.95 10.96
CA PHE A 78 -6.85 0.31 11.58
C PHE A 78 -7.16 1.52 10.68
N LYS A 79 -6.83 1.43 9.39
CA LYS A 79 -7.12 2.49 8.40
C LYS A 79 -8.61 2.70 8.23
N LEU A 80 -9.39 1.62 8.18
CA LEU A 80 -10.84 1.68 8.11
C LEU A 80 -11.42 2.26 9.40
N GLY A 81 -10.95 1.81 10.57
CA GLY A 81 -11.36 2.32 11.87
C GLY A 81 -11.06 3.81 12.02
N TRP A 82 -9.89 4.26 11.58
CA TRP A 82 -9.52 5.68 11.53
C TRP A 82 -10.43 6.48 10.59
N GLY A 83 -10.74 5.94 9.41
CA GLY A 83 -11.69 6.56 8.47
C GLY A 83 -13.08 6.70 9.07
N VAL A 84 -13.62 5.63 9.66
CA VAL A 84 -14.93 5.63 10.35
C VAL A 84 -14.94 6.60 11.53
N TYR A 85 -13.85 6.68 12.29
CA TYR A 85 -13.71 7.63 13.39
C TYR A 85 -13.72 9.10 12.91
N THR A 86 -13.15 9.39 11.74
CA THR A 86 -13.11 10.74 11.14
C THR A 86 -14.38 11.13 10.38
N PHE A 87 -15.29 10.19 10.06
CA PHE A 87 -16.58 10.49 9.43
C PHE A 87 -17.56 11.28 10.33
N ASN A 88 -17.18 11.63 11.57
CA ASN A 88 -18.00 12.51 12.42
C ASN A 88 -17.79 14.03 12.14
N ASP A 89 -16.92 14.41 11.19
CA ASP A 89 -16.73 15.81 10.75
C ASP A 89 -17.84 16.30 9.78
N VAL A 90 -19.03 15.70 9.86
CA VAL A 90 -20.26 16.09 9.17
C VAL A 90 -20.76 17.51 9.53
N PRO A 91 -20.53 18.12 10.72
CA PRO A 91 -21.06 19.46 10.97
C PRO A 91 -20.31 20.56 10.20
N GLU A 92 -19.04 20.37 9.84
CA GLU A 92 -18.24 21.43 9.21
C GLU A 92 -18.61 21.62 7.74
N ALA A 93 -18.63 20.53 6.96
CA ALA A 93 -19.04 20.58 5.55
C ALA A 93 -20.52 20.97 5.37
N HIS A 94 -21.40 20.56 6.29
CA HIS A 94 -22.82 20.96 6.24
C HIS A 94 -23.01 22.45 6.60
N ALA A 95 -22.19 22.99 7.51
CA ALA A 95 -22.24 24.41 7.87
C ALA A 95 -21.75 25.33 6.74
N GLU A 96 -20.73 24.90 5.98
CA GLU A 96 -20.23 25.63 4.81
C GLU A 96 -21.25 25.64 3.67
N LEU A 97 -21.81 24.48 3.32
CA LEU A 97 -22.84 24.36 2.28
C LEU A 97 -24.11 25.16 2.64
N MET A 98 -24.54 25.15 3.91
CA MET A 98 -25.68 25.97 4.35
C MET A 98 -25.41 27.48 4.29
N LYS A 99 -24.14 27.91 4.41
CA LYS A 99 -23.74 29.31 4.22
C LYS A 99 -23.87 29.72 2.75
N GLU A 100 -23.38 28.89 1.83
CA GLU A 100 -23.48 29.13 0.39
C GLU A 100 -24.95 29.17 -0.07
N ILE A 101 -25.79 28.25 0.42
CA ILE A 101 -27.24 28.25 0.14
C ILE A 101 -27.90 29.56 0.58
N LYS A 102 -27.54 30.12 1.74
CA LYS A 102 -28.09 31.40 2.22
C LYS A 102 -27.69 32.58 1.33
N ILE A 103 -26.45 32.58 0.84
CA ILE A 103 -25.95 33.62 -0.09
C ILE A 103 -26.70 33.51 -1.42
N ALA A 104 -26.78 32.31 -2.00
CA ALA A 104 -27.50 32.07 -3.25
C ALA A 104 -28.99 32.43 -3.14
N LYS A 105 -29.67 32.10 -2.03
CA LYS A 105 -31.06 32.52 -1.78
C LYS A 105 -31.21 34.04 -1.72
N LYS A 106 -30.25 34.75 -1.12
CA LYS A 106 -30.27 36.22 -1.02
C LYS A 106 -30.07 36.88 -2.39
N GLU A 107 -29.20 36.31 -3.23
CA GLU A 107 -28.99 36.77 -4.60
C GLU A 107 -30.17 36.45 -5.53
N LEU A 108 -30.82 35.29 -5.38
CA LEU A 108 -32.03 34.98 -6.13
C LEU A 108 -33.19 35.91 -5.75
N LYS A 109 -33.31 36.26 -4.46
CA LYS A 109 -34.30 37.24 -3.98
C LYS A 109 -34.01 38.65 -4.49
N SER A 110 -32.74 39.07 -4.60
CA SER A 110 -32.39 40.37 -5.20
C SER A 110 -32.62 40.41 -6.71
N LYS A 111 -32.60 39.25 -7.38
CA LYS A 111 -32.99 39.08 -8.79
C LYS A 111 -34.51 38.93 -9.01
N GLY A 112 -35.32 39.09 -7.97
CA GLY A 112 -36.79 39.13 -8.08
C GLY A 112 -37.48 37.77 -8.21
N ILE A 113 -36.78 36.67 -7.88
CA ILE A 113 -37.36 35.32 -7.87
C ILE A 113 -37.75 34.98 -6.43
N GLU A 114 -39.04 34.86 -6.14
CA GLU A 114 -39.54 34.43 -4.83
C GLU A 114 -39.30 32.94 -4.64
N LEU A 115 -38.63 32.58 -3.54
CA LEU A 115 -38.34 31.21 -3.14
C LEU A 115 -39.17 30.92 -1.88
N ASP A 116 -40.26 30.18 -2.04
CA ASP A 116 -41.00 29.50 -0.96
C ASP A 116 -40.26 28.21 -0.56
#